data_AF-A0A1L7XC05-F1
#
_entry.id   AF-A0A1L7XC05-F1
#
_cell.length_a   1.000
_cell.length_b   1.000
_cell.length_c   1.000
_cell.angle_alpha   90.00
_cell.angle_beta   90.00
_cell.angle_gamma   90.00
#
_symmetry.space_group_name_H-M   'P 1'
#
loop_
_entity.id
_entity.type
_entity.pdbx_description
1 polymer ?
#
loop_
_entity_poly.entity_id
_entity_poly.type
_entity_poly.pdbx_seq_one_letter_code
_entity_poly.pdbx_strand_id
1 'polypeptide(L)'
;MQTPNLLAALAALLHLTTAHFLLISPPCGFSDDTIATFPFRGFYTVSANRTLFPISAGQIALEMADASADIEVLIGIGNNVGHGFNQVIRKTFRQSGEGDFCMTGFELDKSLNVMNATIQVITSNEDGADL
;
A
#
# COMPACT_ATOMS: atom_id res chain seq x y z
N MET A 1 47.94 -4.41 -11.08
CA MET A 1 46.89 -5.37 -10.69
C MET A 1 46.25 -4.87 -9.41
N GLN A 2 45.15 -4.12 -9.52
CA GLN A 2 44.38 -3.65 -8.37
C GLN A 2 43.34 -4.73 -8.04
N THR A 3 43.47 -5.37 -6.88
CA THR A 3 42.43 -6.25 -6.33
C THR A 3 41.18 -5.41 -6.06
N PRO A 4 40.03 -5.69 -6.69
CA PRO A 4 38.80 -5.01 -6.33
C PRO A 4 38.48 -5.36 -4.88
N ASN A 5 38.24 -4.32 -4.08
CA ASN A 5 38.00 -4.40 -2.65
C ASN A 5 36.66 -5.13 -2.41
N LEU A 6 36.72 -6.45 -2.24
CA LEU A 6 35.56 -7.36 -2.10
C LEU A 6 34.60 -6.93 -0.99
N LEU A 7 35.10 -6.21 0.02
CA LEU A 7 34.32 -5.62 1.11
C LEU A 7 33.33 -4.55 0.66
N ALA A 8 33.64 -3.78 -0.38
CA ALA A 8 32.74 -2.75 -0.91
C ALA A 8 31.59 -3.33 -1.74
N ALA A 9 31.81 -4.48 -2.38
CA ALA A 9 30.77 -5.18 -3.14
C ALA A 9 29.77 -5.90 -2.23
N LEU A 10 30.19 -6.35 -1.04
CA LEU A 10 29.32 -7.04 -0.08
C LEU A 10 28.37 -6.09 0.66
N ALA A 11 28.74 -4.81 0.83
CA ALA A 11 27.91 -3.80 1.48
C ALA A 11 26.69 -3.36 0.64
N ALA A 12 26.72 -3.57 -0.68
CA ALA A 12 25.62 -3.23 -1.59
C ALA A 12 24.50 -4.29 -1.65
N LEU A 13 24.64 -5.43 -0.95
CA LEU A 13 23.58 -6.44 -0.80
C LEU A 13 22.73 -6.25 0.46
N LEU A 14 23.03 -5.24 1.28
CA LEU A 14 22.33 -5.03 2.53
C LEU A 14 21.07 -4.16 2.31
N HIS A 15 19.93 -4.86 2.36
CA HIS A 15 18.58 -4.37 2.68
C HIS A 15 17.69 -3.89 1.52
N LEU A 16 17.21 -4.83 0.70
CA LEU A 16 15.85 -4.70 0.16
C LEU A 16 14.86 -5.09 1.26
N THR A 17 14.66 -4.24 2.25
CA THR A 17 13.57 -4.42 3.21
C THR A 17 12.34 -3.72 2.65
N THR A 18 11.37 -4.49 2.18
CA THR A 18 10.04 -3.94 1.89
C THR A 18 9.46 -3.36 3.18
N ALA A 19 8.85 -2.18 3.12
CA ALA A 19 8.13 -1.65 4.26
C ALA A 19 6.85 -2.49 4.46
N HIS A 20 6.80 -3.28 5.51
CA HIS A 20 5.67 -4.12 5.86
C HIS A 20 4.65 -3.28 6.63
N PHE A 21 3.41 -3.35 6.18
CA PHE A 21 2.28 -2.83 6.91
C PHE A 21 1.11 -3.82 6.84
N LEU A 22 0.26 -3.77 7.85
CA LEU A 22 -1.02 -4.49 7.85
C LEU A 22 -2.14 -3.48 7.61
N LEU A 23 -2.99 -3.73 6.63
CA LEU A 23 -4.22 -2.96 6.46
C LEU A 23 -5.27 -3.49 7.44
N ILE A 24 -5.52 -2.72 8.50
CA ILE A 24 -6.46 -3.06 9.58
C ILE A 24 -7.89 -2.74 9.18
N SER A 25 -8.11 -1.59 8.51
CA SER A 25 -9.43 -1.17 8.07
C SER A 25 -9.35 -0.33 6.79
N PRO A 26 -10.22 -0.56 5.79
CA PRO A 26 -11.16 -1.68 5.70
C PRO A 26 -10.42 -3.02 5.59
N PRO A 27 -10.97 -4.12 6.13
CA PRO A 27 -10.25 -5.40 6.19
C PRO A 27 -9.97 -5.94 4.79
N CYS A 28 -8.76 -6.49 4.59
CA CYS A 28 -8.36 -7.15 3.35
C CYS A 28 -7.85 -8.57 3.59
N GLY A 29 -7.65 -9.32 2.51
CA GLY A 29 -6.92 -10.58 2.58
C GLY A 29 -5.48 -10.36 3.04
N PHE A 30 -4.93 -11.34 3.75
CA PHE A 30 -3.56 -11.32 4.23
C PHE A 30 -2.88 -12.67 3.98
N SER A 31 -1.67 -12.62 3.43
CA SER A 31 -0.78 -13.77 3.28
C SER A 31 0.66 -13.26 3.36
N ASP A 32 1.45 -13.87 4.24
CA ASP A 32 2.89 -13.55 4.39
C ASP A 32 3.67 -13.94 3.14
N ASP A 33 3.28 -15.01 2.44
CA ASP A 33 3.98 -15.51 1.26
C ASP A 33 3.90 -14.55 0.07
N THR A 34 2.85 -13.72 0.01
CA THR A 34 2.58 -12.83 -1.12
C THR A 34 2.70 -11.35 -0.77
N ILE A 35 3.09 -11.02 0.47
CA ILE A 35 3.13 -9.63 0.98
C ILE A 35 4.00 -8.69 0.13
N ALA A 36 5.09 -9.21 -0.44
CA ALA A 36 6.01 -8.47 -1.32
C ALA A 36 5.69 -8.60 -2.82
N THR A 37 4.56 -9.23 -3.18
CA THR A 37 4.20 -9.46 -4.59
C THR A 37 3.38 -8.29 -5.12
N PHE A 38 3.93 -7.58 -6.10
CA PHE A 38 3.18 -6.56 -6.82
C PHE A 38 2.42 -7.11 -8.03
N PRO A 39 1.24 -6.55 -8.37
CA PRO A 39 0.38 -5.68 -7.56
C PRO A 39 -0.48 -6.46 -6.55
N PHE A 40 -1.17 -5.73 -5.65
CA PHE A 40 -2.16 -6.26 -4.69
C PHE A 40 -1.64 -7.32 -3.71
N ARG A 41 -0.34 -7.36 -3.43
CA ARG A 41 0.24 -8.38 -2.54
C ARG A 41 -0.11 -9.79 -3.04
N GLY A 42 -0.13 -9.99 -4.36
CA GLY A 42 -0.48 -11.26 -5.03
C GLY A 42 -1.97 -11.63 -5.05
N PHE A 43 -2.87 -10.80 -4.51
CA PHE A 43 -4.31 -11.05 -4.53
C PHE A 43 -4.96 -10.49 -5.82
N TYR A 44 -4.90 -11.25 -6.91
CA TYR A 44 -5.44 -10.84 -8.22
C TYR A 44 -6.95 -11.04 -8.40
N THR A 45 -7.56 -11.86 -7.54
CA THR A 45 -9.00 -12.13 -7.60
C THR A 45 -9.73 -11.20 -6.63
N VAL A 46 -10.67 -10.41 -7.16
CA VAL A 46 -11.48 -9.52 -6.34
C VAL A 46 -12.35 -10.32 -5.36
N SER A 47 -12.31 -9.92 -4.09
CA SER A 47 -13.12 -10.53 -3.04
C SER A 47 -14.62 -10.33 -3.28
N ALA A 48 -15.41 -11.38 -3.02
CA ALA A 48 -16.87 -11.29 -2.98
C ALA A 48 -17.39 -10.60 -1.70
N ASN A 49 -16.56 -10.52 -0.66
CA ASN A 49 -16.90 -9.87 0.62
C ASN A 49 -16.39 -8.43 0.61
N ARG A 50 -17.29 -7.47 0.36
CA ARG A 50 -16.98 -6.05 0.24
C ARG A 50 -17.38 -5.29 1.49
N THR A 51 -16.53 -4.34 1.89
CA THR A 51 -16.80 -3.44 3.01
C THR A 51 -17.50 -2.17 2.52
N LEU A 52 -18.53 -1.72 3.25
CA LEU A 52 -19.13 -0.41 3.03
C LEU A 52 -18.13 0.67 3.46
N PHE A 53 -17.74 1.55 2.53
CA PHE A 53 -16.83 2.65 2.78
C PHE A 53 -17.57 4.00 2.66
N PRO A 54 -17.58 4.84 3.71
CA PRO A 54 -18.31 6.10 3.69
C PRO A 54 -17.61 7.14 2.81
N ILE A 55 -18.39 7.82 1.95
CA ILE A 55 -17.89 8.81 0.97
C ILE A 55 -17.25 10.05 1.62
N SER A 56 -17.75 10.48 2.78
CA SER A 56 -17.32 11.73 3.44
C SER A 56 -16.65 11.54 4.80
N ALA A 57 -16.53 10.31 5.27
CA ALA A 57 -15.98 9.97 6.59
C ALA A 57 -15.17 8.67 6.55
N GLY A 58 -14.61 8.36 5.37
CA GLY A 58 -13.77 7.19 5.16
C GLY A 58 -12.54 7.23 6.06
N GLN A 59 -12.17 6.05 6.56
CA GLN A 59 -10.94 5.86 7.33
C GLN A 59 -10.18 4.67 6.76
N ILE A 60 -8.87 4.83 6.67
CA ILE A 60 -7.94 3.74 6.37
C ILE A 60 -6.99 3.62 7.55
N ALA A 61 -6.95 2.46 8.18
CA ALA A 61 -6.10 2.17 9.31
C ALA A 61 -5.04 1.14 8.92
N LEU A 62 -3.78 1.45 9.20
CA LEU A 62 -2.63 0.60 8.98
C LEU A 62 -1.94 0.32 10.32
N GLU A 63 -1.35 -0.85 10.47
CA GLU A 63 -0.34 -1.12 11.50
C GLU A 63 1.02 -1.15 10.80
N MET A 64 1.89 -0.20 11.17
CA MET A 64 3.20 0.01 10.56
C MET A 64 4.23 -0.84 11.30
N ALA A 65 4.89 -1.76 10.60
CA ALA A 65 5.96 -2.56 11.19
C ALA A 65 7.33 -1.87 11.10
N ASP A 66 7.51 -0.97 10.15
CA ASP A 66 8.76 -0.26 9.92
C ASP A 66 8.75 1.15 10.53
N ALA A 67 9.96 1.66 10.83
CA ALA A 67 10.15 2.98 11.42
C ALA A 67 9.68 4.15 10.53
N SER A 68 9.60 3.95 9.22
CA SER A 68 8.99 4.91 8.30
C SER A 68 8.63 4.31 6.95
N ALA A 69 7.57 4.83 6.32
CA ALA A 69 7.20 4.53 4.95
C ALA A 69 6.58 5.74 4.25
N ASP A 70 6.81 5.89 2.95
CA ASP A 70 6.05 6.74 2.07
C ASP A 70 4.78 6.00 1.63
N ILE A 71 3.62 6.60 1.84
CA ILE A 71 2.31 5.97 1.61
C ILE A 71 1.56 6.76 0.54
N GLU A 72 1.08 6.06 -0.49
CA GLU A 72 0.12 6.57 -1.48
C GLU A 72 -1.15 5.72 -1.47
N VAL A 73 -2.31 6.35 -1.69
CA VAL A 73 -3.59 5.62 -1.79
C VAL A 73 -4.27 5.90 -3.12
N LEU A 74 -4.49 4.82 -3.87
CA LEU A 74 -5.18 4.81 -5.15
C LEU A 74 -6.57 4.19 -5.00
N ILE A 75 -7.48 4.59 -5.89
CA ILE A 75 -8.79 3.96 -6.04
C ILE A 75 -9.02 3.58 -7.51
N GLY A 76 -9.55 2.38 -7.71
CA GLY A 76 -10.15 1.93 -8.96
C GLY A 76 -11.66 1.78 -8.77
N ILE A 77 -12.45 2.27 -9.72
CA ILE A 77 -13.92 2.20 -9.66
C ILE A 77 -14.42 1.07 -10.56
N GLY A 78 -15.26 0.20 -10.02
CA GLY A 78 -15.87 -0.92 -10.73
C GLY A 78 -15.94 -2.21 -9.91
N ASN A 79 -16.59 -3.22 -10.50
CA ASN A 79 -16.68 -4.55 -9.91
C ASN A 79 -15.37 -5.34 -10.03
N ASN A 80 -14.63 -5.16 -11.12
CA ASN A 80 -13.34 -5.77 -11.33
C ASN A 80 -12.42 -4.74 -11.98
N VAL A 81 -11.52 -4.17 -11.17
CA VAL A 81 -10.68 -3.04 -11.58
C VAL A 81 -9.42 -3.50 -12.31
N GLY A 82 -8.95 -4.74 -12.13
CA GLY A 82 -7.69 -5.20 -12.71
C GLY A 82 -6.54 -4.24 -12.40
N HIS A 83 -5.97 -3.62 -13.43
CA HIS A 83 -4.92 -2.58 -13.32
C HIS A 83 -5.47 -1.13 -13.37
N GLY A 84 -6.79 -0.95 -13.32
CA GLY A 84 -7.49 0.33 -13.47
C GLY A 84 -7.50 1.20 -12.21
N PHE A 85 -6.31 1.50 -11.65
CA PHE A 85 -6.13 2.41 -10.51
C PHE A 85 -5.73 3.80 -11.02
N ASN A 86 -6.72 4.53 -11.54
CA ASN A 86 -6.50 5.78 -12.26
C ASN A 86 -6.70 7.05 -11.42
N GLN A 87 -7.10 6.92 -10.15
CA GLN A 87 -7.36 8.06 -9.27
C GLN A 87 -6.59 7.95 -7.96
N VAL A 88 -5.79 8.97 -7.67
CA VAL A 88 -5.09 9.14 -6.40
C VAL A 88 -6.05 9.81 -5.41
N ILE A 89 -6.42 9.11 -4.33
CA ILE A 89 -7.29 9.65 -3.26
C ILE A 89 -6.50 10.15 -2.05
N ARG A 90 -5.21 9.77 -1.97
CA ARG A 90 -4.24 10.35 -1.05
C ARG A 90 -2.90 10.40 -1.75
N LYS A 91 -2.39 11.61 -1.97
CA LYS A 91 -1.03 11.82 -2.51
C LYS A 91 0.01 11.24 -1.55
N THR A 92 1.14 10.81 -2.10
CA THR A 92 2.29 10.32 -1.34
C THR A 92 2.62 11.25 -0.17
N PHE A 93 2.75 10.67 1.02
CA PHE A 93 3.26 11.34 2.21
C PHE A 93 4.10 10.37 3.03
N ARG A 94 5.08 10.91 3.76
CA ARG A 94 5.87 10.13 4.71
C ARG A 94 5.09 9.91 6.00
N GLN A 95 4.95 8.65 6.40
CA GLN A 95 4.60 8.26 7.76
C GLN A 95 5.89 7.85 8.48
N SER A 96 6.00 8.25 9.76
CA SER A 96 7.11 7.88 10.64
C SER A 96 6.58 7.35 11.96
N GLY A 97 7.23 6.30 12.46
CA GLY A 97 6.87 5.60 13.69
C GLY A 97 6.21 4.24 13.43
N GLU A 98 6.45 3.30 14.32
CA GLU A 98 5.82 1.97 14.30
C GLU A 98 4.44 2.00 14.99
N GLY A 99 3.61 1.00 14.69
CA GLY A 99 2.30 0.79 15.31
C GLY A 99 1.13 1.37 14.53
N ASP A 100 0.02 1.61 15.23
CA ASP A 100 -1.25 1.99 14.62
C ASP A 100 -1.23 3.40 14.02
N PHE A 101 -1.54 3.49 12.73
CA PHE A 101 -1.64 4.72 11.98
C PHE A 101 -2.98 4.79 11.24
N CYS A 102 -3.69 5.91 11.39
CA CYS A 102 -5.01 6.11 10.79
C CYS A 102 -5.03 7.34 9.89
N MET A 103 -5.48 7.15 8.65
CA MET A 103 -5.77 8.19 7.69
C MET A 103 -7.27 8.46 7.64
N THR A 104 -7.64 9.73 7.65
CA THR A 104 -9.02 10.20 7.51
C THR A 104 -9.07 11.37 6.53
N GLY A 105 -10.28 11.88 6.26
CA GLY A 105 -10.46 13.05 5.40
C GLY A 105 -10.30 12.74 3.91
N PHE A 106 -10.62 11.51 3.50
CA PHE A 106 -10.77 11.18 2.09
C PHE A 106 -12.01 11.88 1.53
N GLU A 107 -11.81 12.76 0.55
CA GLU A 107 -12.91 13.38 -0.19
C GLU A 107 -13.16 12.58 -1.47
N LEU A 108 -14.06 11.62 -1.38
CA LEU A 108 -14.51 10.87 -2.54
C LEU A 108 -15.64 11.62 -3.25
N ASP A 109 -15.67 11.54 -4.58
CA ASP A 109 -16.74 12.16 -5.36
C ASP A 109 -18.10 11.53 -4.99
N LYS A 110 -19.12 12.37 -4.80
CA LYS A 110 -20.49 11.91 -4.45
C LYS A 110 -21.10 11.00 -5.51
N SER A 111 -20.65 11.08 -6.75
CA SER A 111 -21.06 10.17 -7.83
C SER A 111 -20.65 8.72 -7.58
N LEU A 112 -19.69 8.46 -6.67
CA LEU A 112 -19.28 7.12 -6.25
C LEU A 112 -20.26 6.48 -5.25
N ASN A 113 -21.28 7.21 -4.80
CA ASN A 113 -22.31 6.68 -3.92
C ASN A 113 -23.00 5.49 -4.61
N VAL A 114 -22.99 4.31 -3.96
CA VAL A 114 -23.54 3.03 -4.47
C VAL A 114 -22.69 2.32 -5.54
N MET A 115 -21.45 2.76 -5.81
CA MET A 115 -20.55 2.04 -6.72
C MET A 115 -19.56 1.13 -5.98
N ASN A 116 -19.28 -0.02 -6.58
CA ASN A 116 -18.17 -0.87 -6.14
C ASN A 116 -16.85 -0.25 -6.55
N ALA A 117 -15.85 -0.33 -5.67
CA ALA A 117 -14.51 0.15 -5.89
C ALA A 117 -13.50 -0.76 -5.18
N THR A 118 -12.23 -0.59 -5.53
CA THR A 118 -11.09 -1.19 -4.85
C THR A 118 -10.11 -0.08 -4.50
N ILE A 119 -9.70 -0.03 -3.24
CA ILE A 119 -8.68 0.89 -2.75
C ILE A 119 -7.37 0.10 -2.66
N GLN A 120 -6.29 0.66 -3.21
CA GLN A 120 -4.95 0.12 -3.09
C GLN A 120 -4.08 1.10 -2.30
N VAL A 121 -3.52 0.62 -1.20
CA VAL A 121 -2.49 1.32 -0.44
C VAL A 121 -1.14 0.84 -0.96
N ILE A 122 -0.31 1.78 -1.40
CA ILE A 122 1.04 1.53 -1.89
C ILE A 122 2.00 2.12 -0.87
N THR A 123 3.04 1.38 -0.52
CA THR A 123 4.07 1.84 0.39
C THR A 123 5.45 1.64 -0.20
N SER A 124 6.32 2.63 0.01
CA SER A 124 7.75 2.54 -0.25
C SER A 124 8.53 3.07 0.94
N ASN A 125 9.83 2.81 1.01
CA ASN A 125 10.74 3.44 1.96
C ASN A 125 11.91 4.11 1.21
N GLU A 126 12.77 4.81 1.97
CA GLU A 126 13.87 5.64 1.42
C GLU A 126 14.86 4.86 0.53
N ASP A 127 14.84 3.52 0.55
CA ASP A 127 15.73 2.65 -0.23
C ASP A 127 15.15 2.14 -1.58
N GLY A 128 13.94 2.56 -1.97
CA GLY A 128 13.38 2.30 -3.31
C GLY A 128 12.30 1.21 -3.38
N ALA A 129 11.39 1.36 -4.34
CA ALA A 129 9.96 1.14 -4.13
C ALA A 129 9.31 -0.05 -4.86
N ASP A 130 8.14 -0.44 -4.34
CA ASP A 130 7.07 -1.18 -5.03
C ASP A 130 6.18 -0.23 -5.88
N LEU A 131 6.81 0.58 -6.73
CA LEU A 131 6.16 1.47 -7.71
C LEU A 131 6.10 0.83 -9.10
#